data_AF-A0A563E5Q7-F1
#
_entry.id   AF-A0A563E5Q7-F1
#
_cell.length_a   1.000
_cell.length_b   1.000
_cell.length_c   1.000
_cell.angle_alpha   90.00
_cell.angle_beta   90.00
_cell.angle_gamma   90.00
#
_symmetry.space_group_name_H-M   'P 1'
#
loop_
_entity.id
_entity.type
_entity.pdbx_description
1 polymer ?
#
loop_
_entity_poly.entity_id
_entity_poly.type
_entity_poly.pdbx_seq_one_letter_code
_entity_poly.pdbx_strand_id
1 'polypeptide(L)'
;MIVQEPGVTRLLASPAFRRSQLAAAAIAEDPRALQKLLHQVETHAFGVGRLKDTSSGVDVDIACAVVEAHIEELLEGAGSGPADRSCDEDAHHRLVVAALHYLVMDDDVIPDAGPLGHLDDVAILRWVTGVARANLSVR
;
A
#
# COMPACT_ATOMS: atom_id res chain seq x y z
N MET A 1 -8.03 -18.90 3.26
CA MET A 1 -8.58 -18.77 1.89
C MET A 1 -9.02 -17.32 1.75
N ILE A 2 -8.22 -16.46 1.13
CA ILE A 2 -8.61 -15.07 0.89
C ILE A 2 -9.69 -15.12 -0.18
N VAL A 3 -10.92 -14.79 0.19
CA VAL A 3 -12.03 -14.68 -0.76
C VAL A 3 -11.68 -13.51 -1.68
N GLN A 4 -11.34 -13.78 -2.93
CA GLN A 4 -11.17 -12.74 -3.93
C GLN A 4 -12.55 -12.15 -4.22
N GLU A 5 -12.82 -10.98 -3.64
CA GLU A 5 -13.99 -10.21 -4.00
C GLU A 5 -13.84 -9.77 -5.47
N PRO A 6 -14.82 -10.06 -6.36
CA PRO A 6 -14.70 -9.76 -7.79
C PRO A 6 -14.48 -8.26 -8.10
N GLY A 7 -14.77 -7.37 -7.15
CA GLY A 7 -14.43 -5.95 -7.22
C GLY A 7 -12.92 -5.69 -7.17
N VAL A 8 -12.18 -6.38 -6.31
CA VAL A 8 -10.73 -6.17 -6.14
C VAL A 8 -9.96 -6.53 -7.40
N THR A 9 -10.29 -7.63 -8.07
CA THR A 9 -9.63 -8.01 -9.33
C THR A 9 -9.78 -6.95 -10.41
N ARG A 10 -10.96 -6.30 -10.48
CA ARG A 10 -11.20 -5.21 -11.43
C ARG A 10 -10.42 -3.94 -11.06
N LEU A 11 -10.30 -3.64 -9.77
CA LEU A 11 -9.53 -2.51 -9.26
C LEU A 11 -8.03 -2.69 -9.50
N LEU A 12 -7.49 -3.88 -9.23
CA LEU A 12 -6.09 -4.23 -9.49
C LEU A 12 -5.75 -4.16 -10.99
N ALA A 13 -6.72 -4.43 -11.86
CA ALA A 13 -6.58 -4.31 -13.32
C ALA A 13 -6.82 -2.88 -13.85
N SER A 14 -7.21 -1.93 -12.98
CA SER A 14 -7.56 -0.58 -13.41
C SER A 14 -6.33 0.21 -13.90
N PRO A 15 -6.52 1.13 -14.86
CA PRO A 15 -5.44 2.02 -15.28
C PRO A 15 -4.86 2.86 -14.15
N ALA A 16 -5.68 3.24 -13.17
CA ALA A 16 -5.26 4.04 -12.03
C ALA A 16 -4.34 3.23 -11.09
N PHE A 17 -4.73 2.02 -10.71
CA PHE A 17 -3.87 1.15 -9.91
C PHE A 17 -2.59 0.77 -10.65
N ARG A 18 -2.64 0.58 -11.97
CA ARG A 18 -1.45 0.33 -12.79
C ARG A 18 -0.45 1.49 -12.75
N ARG A 19 -0.91 2.74 -12.70
CA ARG A 19 -0.03 3.91 -12.51
C ARG A 19 0.67 3.83 -11.15
N SER A 20 -0.05 3.47 -10.10
CA SER A 20 0.54 3.27 -8.77
C SER A 20 1.53 2.11 -8.72
N GLN A 21 1.28 1.00 -9.42
CA GLN A 21 2.26 -0.09 -9.54
C GLN A 21 3.56 0.36 -10.22
N LEU A 22 3.46 1.15 -11.29
CA LEU A 22 4.63 1.69 -11.98
C LEU A 22 5.41 2.67 -11.09
N ALA A 23 4.70 3.56 -10.38
CA ALA A 23 5.31 4.49 -9.43
C ALA A 23 5.99 3.76 -8.27
N ALA A 24 5.36 2.71 -7.75
CA ALA A 24 5.88 1.93 -6.63
C ALA A 24 7.23 1.29 -6.92
N ALA A 25 7.51 0.89 -8.17
CA ALA A 25 8.82 0.37 -8.54
C ALA A 25 9.95 1.39 -8.38
N ALA A 26 9.66 2.69 -8.54
CA ALA A 26 10.63 3.76 -8.33
C ALA A 26 10.69 4.22 -6.86
N ILE A 27 9.54 4.18 -6.16
CA ILE A 27 9.44 4.62 -4.76
C ILE A 27 10.05 3.59 -3.81
N ALA A 28 9.82 2.29 -4.05
CA ALA A 28 10.21 1.21 -3.15
C ALA A 28 11.71 1.13 -2.86
N GLU A 29 12.56 1.67 -3.73
CA GLU A 29 14.03 1.61 -3.56
C GLU A 29 14.63 2.89 -2.97
N ASP A 30 13.82 3.93 -2.71
CA ASP A 30 14.28 5.22 -2.17
C ASP A 30 13.65 5.50 -0.79
N PRO A 31 14.44 5.42 0.31
CA PRO A 31 13.97 5.70 1.66
C PRO A 31 13.30 7.07 1.81
N ARG A 32 13.78 8.08 1.09
CA ARG A 32 13.21 9.44 1.17
C ARG A 32 11.87 9.50 0.45
N ALA A 33 11.73 8.80 -0.67
CA ALA A 33 10.47 8.70 -1.37
C ALA A 33 9.42 7.94 -0.54
N LEU A 34 9.83 6.87 0.15
CA LEU A 34 8.96 6.13 1.07
C LEU A 34 8.53 6.97 2.28
N GLN A 35 9.45 7.69 2.91
CA GLN A 35 9.11 8.62 4.01
C GLN A 35 8.12 9.71 3.55
N LYS A 36 8.32 10.24 2.34
CA LYS A 36 7.38 11.21 1.76
C LYS A 36 6.01 10.58 1.54
N LEU A 37 5.95 9.36 1.04
CA LEU A 37 4.69 8.63 0.84
C LEU A 37 3.95 8.42 2.16
N LEU A 38 4.64 7.96 3.21
CA LEU A 38 4.05 7.81 4.55
C LEU A 38 3.48 9.13 5.07
N HIS A 39 4.23 10.23 4.93
CA HIS A 39 3.75 11.54 5.33
C HIS A 39 2.51 11.99 4.54
N GLN A 40 2.45 11.68 3.24
CA GLN A 40 1.27 11.94 2.42
C GLN A 40 0.07 11.13 2.93
N VAL A 41 0.25 9.85 3.25
CA VAL A 41 -0.82 8.99 3.81
C VAL A 41 -1.33 9.55 5.14
N GLU A 42 -0.44 10.00 6.03
CA GLU A 42 -0.83 10.57 7.33
C GLU A 42 -1.60 11.89 7.23
N THR A 43 -1.26 12.71 6.23
CA THR A 43 -1.83 14.05 6.05
C THR A 43 -3.00 14.09 5.08
N HIS A 44 -3.24 13.00 4.33
CA HIS A 44 -4.33 12.90 3.39
C HIS A 44 -5.67 12.98 4.13
N ALA A 45 -6.51 13.93 3.69
CA ALA A 45 -7.83 14.17 4.27
C ALA A 45 -8.87 13.43 3.43
N PHE A 46 -9.52 12.44 4.03
CA PHE A 46 -10.59 11.70 3.39
C PHE A 46 -11.89 12.48 3.60
N GLY A 47 -12.80 12.50 2.62
CA GLY A 47 -14.00 13.37 2.63
C GLY A 47 -14.93 13.20 3.84
N VAL A 48 -14.72 12.15 4.66
CA VAL A 48 -15.42 11.80 5.90
C VAL A 48 -14.61 11.97 7.19
N GLY A 49 -13.35 12.41 7.13
CA GLY A 49 -12.45 12.54 8.29
C GLY A 49 -11.07 11.92 8.04
N ARG A 50 -10.36 11.51 9.10
CA ARG A 50 -9.10 10.76 8.94
C ARG A 50 -9.40 9.26 8.85
N LEU A 51 -8.64 8.51 8.04
CA LEU A 51 -8.77 7.05 7.94
C LEU A 51 -8.67 6.33 9.30
N LYS A 52 -7.90 6.90 10.24
CA LYS A 52 -7.75 6.40 11.61
C LYS A 52 -9.06 6.30 12.39
N ASP A 53 -10.12 6.98 11.94
CA ASP A 53 -11.44 6.97 12.56
C ASP A 53 -12.35 5.85 12.02
N THR A 54 -11.86 5.05 11.06
CA THR A 54 -12.60 3.96 10.43
C THR A 54 -11.96 2.60 10.72
N SER A 55 -12.70 1.50 10.55
CA SER A 55 -12.16 0.13 10.64
C SER A 55 -11.00 -0.13 9.67
N SER A 56 -10.89 0.70 8.63
CA SER A 56 -9.82 0.67 7.63
C SER A 56 -8.50 1.26 8.14
N GLY A 57 -8.53 2.03 9.24
CA GLY A 57 -7.32 2.59 9.86
C GLY A 57 -6.32 1.51 10.25
N VAL A 58 -6.79 0.33 10.67
CA VAL A 58 -5.92 -0.80 11.02
C VAL A 58 -5.15 -1.33 9.80
N ASP A 59 -5.79 -1.44 8.64
CA ASP A 59 -5.12 -1.93 7.43
C ASP A 59 -4.08 -0.91 6.91
N VAL A 60 -4.39 0.38 7.03
CA VAL A 60 -3.44 1.46 6.71
C VAL A 60 -2.24 1.43 7.66
N ASP A 61 -2.48 1.32 8.97
CA ASP A 61 -1.42 1.27 9.97
C ASP A 61 -0.49 0.06 9.75
N ILE A 62 -1.05 -1.10 9.40
CA ILE A 62 -0.26 -2.30 9.04
C ILE A 62 0.59 -2.03 7.79
N ALA A 63 0.00 -1.46 6.74
CA ALA A 63 0.73 -1.15 5.50
C ALA A 63 1.85 -0.13 5.75
N CYS A 64 1.60 0.90 6.56
CA CYS A 64 2.60 1.87 6.98
C CYS A 64 3.74 1.21 7.75
N ALA A 65 3.44 0.35 8.74
CA ALA A 65 4.45 -0.35 9.52
C ALA A 65 5.35 -1.26 8.66
N VAL A 66 4.80 -1.90 7.62
CA VAL A 66 5.59 -2.69 6.65
C VAL A 66 6.57 -1.80 5.87
N VAL A 67 6.14 -0.60 5.47
CA VAL A 67 7.00 0.38 4.78
C VAL A 67 8.04 0.99 5.72
N GLU A 68 7.69 1.27 6.98
CA GLU A 68 8.63 1.75 8.00
C GLU A 68 9.76 0.74 8.25
N ALA A 69 9.42 -0.53 8.48
CA ALA A 69 10.41 -1.59 8.64
C ALA A 69 11.33 -1.72 7.41
N HIS A 70 10.79 -1.54 6.21
CA HIS A 70 11.58 -1.56 5.00
C HIS A 70 12.50 -0.34 4.84
N ILE A 71 12.05 0.85 5.24
CA ILE A 71 12.90 2.05 5.32
C ILE A 71 14.07 1.79 6.27
N GLU A 72 13.82 1.21 7.44
CA GLU A 72 14.85 0.82 8.39
C GLU A 72 15.86 -0.13 7.74
N GLU A 73 15.39 -1.19 7.06
CA GLU A 73 16.26 -2.12 6.33
C GLU A 73 17.10 -1.43 5.24
N LEU A 74 16.55 -0.47 4.50
CA LEU A 74 17.30 0.28 3.48
C LEU A 74 18.34 1.23 4.09
N LEU A 75 18.04 1.83 5.26
CA LEU A 75 18.93 2.76 5.95
C LEU A 75 20.05 2.03 6.73
N GLU A 76 19.73 0.89 7.33
CA GLU A 76 20.69 0.00 7.99
C GLU A 76 21.50 -0.83 6.96
N GLY A 77 20.95 -1.01 5.76
CA GLY A 77 21.41 -1.82 4.64
C GLY A 77 22.61 -1.33 3.83
N ALA A 78 23.60 -0.70 4.48
CA ALA A 78 24.98 -0.78 4.00
C ALA A 78 25.60 -2.19 4.26
N GLY A 79 24.85 -3.13 4.86
CA GLY A 79 25.32 -4.45 5.29
C GLY A 79 24.61 -5.69 4.71
N SER A 80 23.36 -5.58 4.23
CA SER A 80 22.65 -6.69 3.59
C SER A 80 22.12 -6.21 2.23
N GLY A 81 22.84 -6.56 1.16
CA GLY A 81 22.45 -6.17 -0.19
C GLY A 81 21.12 -6.81 -0.63
N PRO A 82 20.57 -6.39 -1.78
CA PRO A 82 19.34 -6.93 -2.38
C PRO A 82 19.39 -8.44 -2.72
N ALA A 83 20.46 -9.14 -2.34
CA ALA A 83 20.67 -10.56 -2.58
C ALA A 83 20.07 -11.47 -1.49
N ASP A 84 19.69 -10.93 -0.32
CA ASP A 84 19.21 -11.74 0.81
C ASP A 84 17.67 -11.75 0.94
N ARG A 85 16.96 -10.90 0.19
CA ARG A 85 15.49 -10.95 0.11
C ARG A 85 15.03 -11.90 -0.98
N SER A 86 13.97 -12.62 -0.68
CA SER A 86 13.29 -13.43 -1.68
C SER A 86 12.57 -12.54 -2.70
N CYS A 87 12.50 -12.99 -3.95
CA CYS A 87 11.77 -12.30 -5.01
C CYS A 87 10.30 -12.00 -4.62
N ASP A 88 9.72 -12.87 -3.78
CA ASP A 88 8.36 -12.74 -3.27
C ASP A 88 8.22 -11.60 -2.25
N GLU A 89 9.22 -11.37 -1.39
CA GLU A 89 9.24 -10.26 -0.43
C GLU A 89 9.33 -8.91 -1.14
N ASP A 90 10.18 -8.78 -2.17
CA ASP A 90 10.29 -7.54 -2.95
C ASP A 90 9.03 -7.26 -3.78
N ALA A 91 8.42 -8.30 -4.36
CA ALA A 91 7.14 -8.17 -5.06
C ALA A 91 6.02 -7.76 -4.10
N HIS A 92 6.00 -8.31 -2.89
CA HIS A 92 5.05 -7.94 -1.85
C HIS A 92 5.26 -6.50 -1.38
N HIS A 93 6.50 -6.08 -1.17
CA HIS A 93 6.82 -4.73 -0.74
C HIS A 93 6.35 -3.69 -1.77
N ARG A 94 6.68 -3.91 -3.05
CA ARG A 94 6.20 -3.04 -4.15
C ARG A 94 4.68 -2.98 -4.23
N LEU A 95 3.98 -4.06 -3.88
CA LEU A 95 2.52 -4.09 -3.86
C LEU A 95 1.94 -3.25 -2.70
N VAL A 96 2.56 -3.29 -1.52
CA VAL A 96 2.20 -2.42 -0.38
C VAL A 96 2.42 -0.94 -0.74
N VAL A 97 3.57 -0.62 -1.31
CA VAL A 97 3.88 0.75 -1.77
C VAL A 97 2.88 1.20 -2.84
N ALA A 98 2.50 0.33 -3.78
CA ALA A 98 1.50 0.66 -4.79
C ALA A 98 0.12 0.93 -4.19
N ALA A 99 -0.29 0.19 -3.16
CA ALA A 99 -1.57 0.40 -2.48
C ALA A 99 -1.59 1.74 -1.73
N LEU A 100 -0.52 2.07 -1.00
CA LEU A 100 -0.40 3.35 -0.30
C LEU A 100 -0.30 4.53 -1.29
N HIS A 101 0.41 4.35 -2.41
CA HIS A 101 0.47 5.36 -3.46
C HIS A 101 -0.89 5.58 -4.13
N TYR A 102 -1.66 4.51 -4.36
CA TYR A 102 -3.02 4.61 -4.88
C TYR A 102 -3.93 5.40 -3.93
N LEU A 103 -3.85 5.11 -2.62
CA LEU A 103 -4.64 5.78 -1.58
C LEU A 103 -4.49 7.30 -1.56
N VAL A 104 -3.31 7.83 -1.90
CA VAL A 104 -3.01 9.28 -1.79
C VAL A 104 -3.08 10.01 -3.14
N MET A 105 -3.39 9.29 -4.21
CA MET A 105 -3.50 9.86 -5.55
C MET A 105 -4.93 10.37 -5.77
N ASP A 106 -5.08 11.68 -6.03
CA ASP A 106 -6.36 12.33 -6.37
C ASP A 106 -6.98 11.84 -7.70
N ASP A 107 -6.35 10.88 -8.38
CA ASP A 107 -6.59 10.49 -9.76
C ASP A 107 -7.49 9.25 -9.84
N ASP A 108 -8.49 9.27 -8.98
CA ASP A 108 -9.28 8.10 -8.60
C ASP A 108 -10.35 7.77 -9.64
N VAL A 109 -10.64 6.48 -9.81
CA VAL A 109 -11.63 6.00 -10.80
C VAL A 109 -13.06 6.40 -10.42
N ILE A 110 -13.28 6.65 -9.13
CA ILE A 110 -14.54 7.15 -8.56
C ILE A 110 -14.25 8.51 -7.92
N PRO A 111 -14.90 9.60 -8.34
CA PRO A 111 -14.66 10.91 -7.74
C PRO A 111 -14.96 10.90 -6.24
N ASP A 112 -13.98 11.33 -5.43
CA ASP A 112 -14.07 11.50 -3.97
C ASP A 112 -15.12 12.50 -3.48
N ALA A 113 -15.89 13.10 -4.39
CA ALA A 113 -16.97 14.01 -4.08
C ALA A 113 -18.19 13.33 -3.41
N GLY A 114 -18.20 11.99 -3.33
CA GLY A 114 -19.25 11.22 -2.67
C GLY A 114 -18.79 10.56 -1.37
N PRO A 115 -19.69 10.28 -0.41
CA PRO A 115 -19.38 9.61 0.86
C PRO A 115 -18.87 8.15 0.73
N LEU A 116 -18.62 7.68 -0.49
CA LEU A 116 -18.26 6.31 -0.85
C LEU A 116 -16.98 6.24 -1.73
N GLY A 117 -16.32 7.36 -2.03
CA GLY A 117 -15.14 7.41 -2.94
C GLY A 117 -14.02 6.45 -2.51
N HIS A 118 -13.74 6.39 -1.21
CA HIS A 118 -12.63 5.63 -0.66
C HIS A 118 -12.87 4.12 -0.47
N LEU A 119 -14.00 3.57 -0.95
CA LEU A 119 -14.27 2.14 -0.80
C LEU A 119 -13.28 1.28 -1.60
N ASP A 120 -12.84 1.79 -2.74
CA ASP A 120 -11.91 1.11 -3.63
C ASP A 120 -10.50 1.04 -3.03
N ASP A 121 -10.01 2.13 -2.44
CA ASP A 121 -8.72 2.18 -1.76
C ASP A 121 -8.65 1.22 -0.56
N VAL A 122 -9.71 1.23 0.25
CA VAL A 122 -9.83 0.38 1.44
C VAL A 122 -9.86 -1.09 1.03
N ALA A 123 -10.55 -1.43 -0.05
CA ALA A 123 -10.60 -2.80 -0.56
C ALA A 123 -9.21 -3.29 -1.01
N ILE A 124 -8.41 -2.42 -1.65
CA ILE A 124 -7.04 -2.73 -2.06
C ILE A 124 -6.15 -2.92 -0.83
N LEU A 125 -6.19 -2.00 0.14
CA LEU A 125 -5.37 -2.09 1.35
C LEU A 125 -5.69 -3.34 2.16
N ARG A 126 -6.97 -3.63 2.40
CA ARG A 126 -7.41 -4.84 3.09
C ARG A 126 -6.97 -6.12 2.37
N TRP A 127 -6.96 -6.11 1.04
CA TRP A 127 -6.47 -7.25 0.27
C TRP A 127 -4.96 -7.42 0.42
N VAL A 128 -4.20 -6.32 0.31
CA VAL A 128 -2.73 -6.33 0.44
C VAL A 128 -2.29 -6.74 1.85
N THR A 129 -2.92 -6.22 2.91
CA THR A 129 -2.64 -6.64 4.29
C THR A 129 -3.06 -8.10 4.52
N GLY A 130 -4.15 -8.55 3.90
CA GLY A 130 -4.56 -9.95 3.90
C GLY A 130 -3.51 -10.88 3.30
N VAL A 131 -2.90 -10.49 2.17
CA VAL A 131 -1.78 -11.21 1.54
C VAL A 131 -0.54 -11.19 2.44
N ALA A 132 -0.22 -10.05 3.07
CA ALA A 132 0.90 -9.91 4.01
C ALA A 132 0.77 -10.90 5.18
N ARG A 133 -0.41 -10.95 5.79
CA ARG A 133 -0.71 -11.85 6.92
C ARG A 133 -0.66 -13.32 6.52
N ALA A 134 -1.12 -13.66 5.31
CA ALA A 134 -1.07 -15.04 4.83
C ALA A 134 0.38 -15.53 4.63
N ASN A 135 1.29 -14.68 4.19
CA ASN A 135 2.71 -15.02 4.05
C ASN A 135 3.42 -15.17 5.40
N LEU A 136 2.98 -14.44 6.44
CA LEU A 136 3.53 -14.55 7.80
C LEU A 136 3.10 -15.85 8.53
N SER A 137 1.95 -16.43 8.19
CA SER A 137 1.47 -17.70 8.79
C SER A 137 2.08 -18.97 8.19
N VAL A 138 2.96 -18.84 7.19
CA VAL A 138 3.56 -19.99 6.47
C VAL A 138 5.04 -20.22 6.85
N ARG A 139 5.57 -19.46 7.81
CA ARG A 139 6.91 -19.70 8.39
C ARG A 139 6.85 -20.53 9.67
#